data_AF-A0A7C5S7M7-F1
#
_entry.id   AF-A0A7C5S7M7-F1
#
_cell.length_a   1.000
_cell.length_b   1.000
_cell.length_c   1.000
_cell.angle_alpha   90.00
_cell.angle_beta   90.00
_cell.angle_gamma   90.00
#
_symmetry.space_group_name_H-M   'P 1'
#
loop_
_entity.id
_entity.type
_entity.pdbx_description
1 polymer ?
#
loop_
_entity_poly.entity_id
_entity_poly.type
_entity_poly.pdbx_seq_one_letter_code
_entity_poly.pdbx_strand_id
1 'polypeptide(L)'
;VSVLLGVWVSLAVPRVPTGPVIVTIAALLGALSHLVAPRRGLLARLWDRLRRAVQRWDEHAHKVLYRLGEERQSWRTAAWRRAAARENAPWIALWLWLRGSVRWHPATGWTATEAGCRRARRIVRRHRLWELYLERVLGLAPEDVHAEAELVEHVLSAELEAQLEAMLGYPHHDPHGRPIPPGEP
;
A
#
# COMPACT_ATOMS: atom_id res chain seq x y z
N VAL A 1 35.51 -9.02 18.54
CA VAL A 1 34.38 -9.12 19.51
C VAL A 1 34.13 -10.56 19.95
N SER A 2 33.91 -11.53 19.06
CA SER A 2 33.64 -12.93 19.46
C SER A 2 34.76 -13.59 20.28
N VAL A 3 36.03 -13.33 19.93
CA VAL A 3 37.20 -13.89 20.64
C VAL A 3 37.29 -13.40 22.09
N LEU A 4 37.14 -12.08 22.30
CA LEU A 4 37.20 -11.48 23.64
C LEU A 4 36.02 -11.93 24.52
N LEU A 5 34.83 -12.08 23.93
CA LEU A 5 33.64 -12.56 24.64
C LEU A 5 33.75 -14.05 25.01
N GLY A 6 34.28 -14.87 24.10
CA GLY A 6 34.47 -16.31 24.33
C GLY A 6 35.51 -16.62 25.41
N VAL A 7 36.58 -15.83 25.48
CA VAL A 7 37.58 -15.93 26.56
C VAL A 7 36.98 -15.53 27.91
N TRP A 8 36.20 -14.44 27.96
CA TRP A 8 35.56 -14.00 29.21
C TRP A 8 34.54 -15.01 29.76
N VAL A 9 33.69 -15.58 28.89
CA VAL A 9 32.72 -16.63 29.29
C VAL A 9 33.42 -17.89 29.79
N SER A 10 34.52 -18.28 29.15
CA SER A 10 35.30 -19.45 29.56
C SER A 10 36.03 -19.25 30.89
N LEU A 11 36.34 -18.02 31.28
CA LEU A 11 36.91 -17.69 32.58
C LEU A 11 35.84 -17.58 33.67
N ALA A 12 34.62 -17.17 33.30
CA ALA A 12 33.49 -17.00 34.23
C ALA A 12 32.77 -18.31 34.60
N VAL A 13 32.86 -19.35 33.74
CA VAL A 13 32.22 -20.66 33.96
C VAL A 13 33.27 -21.78 34.01
N PRO A 14 33.52 -22.41 35.18
CA PRO A 14 34.50 -23.48 35.31
C PRO A 14 34.15 -24.71 34.44
N ARG A 15 35.18 -25.32 33.82
CA ARG A 15 35.12 -26.58 33.02
C ARG A 15 34.48 -26.49 31.62
N VAL A 16 34.32 -25.31 31.02
CA VAL A 16 33.85 -25.20 29.64
C VAL A 16 35.04 -25.09 28.67
N PRO A 17 35.15 -25.94 27.63
CA PRO A 17 36.24 -25.83 26.66
C PRO A 17 36.09 -24.56 25.81
N THR A 18 37.16 -23.77 25.72
CA THR A 18 37.22 -22.47 25.01
C THR A 18 36.87 -22.57 23.52
N GLY A 19 37.34 -23.61 22.83
CA GLY A 19 37.13 -23.80 21.39
C GLY A 19 35.64 -23.87 21.00
N PRO A 20 34.86 -24.83 21.54
CA PRO A 20 33.43 -24.93 21.28
C PRO A 20 32.63 -23.66 21.63
N VAL A 21 33.01 -22.95 22.70
CA VAL A 21 32.35 -21.70 23.11
C VAL A 21 32.55 -20.60 22.07
N ILE A 22 33.77 -20.42 21.56
CA ILE A 22 34.07 -19.40 20.53
C ILE A 22 33.29 -19.68 19.24
N VAL A 23 33.24 -20.94 18.78
CA VAL A 23 32.51 -21.34 17.57
C VAL A 23 31.01 -21.09 17.72
N THR A 24 30.44 -21.45 18.87
CA THR A 24 29.01 -21.24 19.14
C THR A 24 28.66 -19.75 19.16
N ILE A 25 29.47 -18.91 19.83
CA ILE A 25 29.26 -17.46 19.84
C ILE A 25 29.40 -16.87 18.44
N ALA A 26 30.40 -17.28 17.66
CA ALA A 26 30.58 -16.82 16.29
C ALA A 26 29.40 -17.22 15.39
N ALA A 27 28.89 -18.45 15.52
CA ALA A 27 27.71 -18.92 14.80
C ALA A 27 26.45 -18.14 15.18
N LEU A 28 26.24 -17.86 16.48
CA LEU A 28 25.12 -17.04 16.95
C LEU A 28 25.19 -15.60 16.42
N LEU A 29 26.38 -14.99 16.43
CA LEU A 29 26.58 -13.66 15.86
C LEU A 29 26.35 -13.64 14.35
N GLY A 30 26.80 -14.66 13.62
CA GLY A 30 26.54 -14.84 12.19
C GLY A 30 25.05 -15.00 11.89
N ALA A 31 24.34 -15.83 12.66
CA ALA A 31 22.90 -16.04 12.54
C ALA A 31 22.12 -14.75 12.83
N LEU A 32 22.47 -14.03 13.90
CA LEU A 32 21.85 -12.76 14.25
C LEU A 32 22.11 -11.69 13.17
N SER A 33 23.34 -11.62 12.66
CA SER A 33 23.69 -10.73 11.55
C SER A 33 22.85 -11.04 10.32
N HIS A 34 22.66 -12.31 9.98
CA HIS A 34 21.80 -12.70 8.86
C HIS A 34 20.33 -12.36 9.13
N LEU A 35 19.84 -12.49 10.36
CA LEU A 35 18.45 -12.21 10.71
C LEU A 35 18.10 -10.72 10.61
N VAL A 36 19.01 -9.84 11.04
CA VAL A 36 18.84 -8.37 11.09
C VAL A 36 19.37 -7.66 9.83
N ALA A 37 20.11 -8.35 8.94
CA ALA A 37 20.73 -7.74 7.77
C ALA A 37 19.72 -6.93 6.91
N PRO A 38 19.99 -5.64 6.62
CA PRO A 38 18.99 -4.72 6.05
C PRO A 38 18.57 -5.03 4.61
N ARG A 39 19.40 -5.72 3.81
CA ARG A 39 19.09 -6.05 2.40
C ARG A 39 18.74 -7.51 2.14
N ARG A 40 19.13 -8.42 3.04
CA ARG A 40 18.97 -9.87 2.84
C ARG A 40 18.39 -10.59 4.05
N GLY A 41 18.25 -9.92 5.18
CA GLY A 41 17.79 -10.55 6.42
C GLY A 41 16.30 -10.80 6.45
N LEU A 42 15.93 -11.77 7.29
CA LEU A 42 14.54 -12.20 7.45
C LEU A 42 13.65 -11.07 7.95
N LEU A 43 14.15 -10.24 8.88
CA LEU A 43 13.41 -9.08 9.39
C LEU A 43 13.19 -8.03 8.31
N ALA A 44 14.21 -7.72 7.49
CA ALA A 44 14.05 -6.77 6.38
C ALA A 44 13.00 -7.26 5.37
N ARG A 45 13.01 -8.55 5.01
CA ARG A 45 12.01 -9.14 4.11
C ARG A 45 10.61 -9.15 4.72
N LEU A 46 10.48 -9.48 6.01
CA LEU A 46 9.20 -9.43 6.72
C LEU A 46 8.68 -8.00 6.78
N TRP A 47 9.54 -7.05 7.12
CA TRP A 47 9.22 -5.63 7.17
C TRP A 47 8.76 -5.11 5.81
N ASP A 48 9.46 -5.46 4.72
CA ASP A 48 9.03 -5.13 3.36
C ASP A 48 7.68 -5.76 2.99
N ARG A 49 7.43 -7.02 3.38
CA ARG A 49 6.14 -7.68 3.19
C ARG A 49 5.03 -6.94 3.93
N LEU A 50 5.26 -6.57 5.18
CA LEU A 50 4.30 -5.82 6.00
C LEU A 50 4.04 -4.43 5.41
N ARG A 51 5.09 -3.68 5.04
CA ARG A 51 4.97 -2.37 4.40
C ARG A 51 4.16 -2.44 3.10
N ARG A 52 4.48 -3.40 2.23
CA ARG A 52 3.72 -3.63 0.97
C ARG A 52 2.27 -4.03 1.25
N ALA A 53 2.03 -4.87 2.25
CA ALA A 53 0.68 -5.24 2.65
C ALA A 53 -0.12 -4.00 3.09
N VAL A 54 0.46 -3.17 3.96
CA VAL A 54 -0.14 -1.92 4.45
C VAL A 54 -0.48 -0.97 3.30
N GLN A 55 0.41 -0.85 2.30
CA GLN A 55 0.17 0.00 1.13
C GLN A 55 -1.01 -0.49 0.29
N ARG A 56 -1.07 -1.79 -0.03
CA ARG A 56 -2.21 -2.36 -0.79
C ARG A 56 -3.55 -2.18 -0.07
N TRP A 57 -3.54 -2.32 1.26
CA TRP A 57 -4.74 -2.08 2.07
C TRP A 57 -5.21 -0.63 2.00
N ASP A 58 -4.28 0.33 2.03
CA ASP A 58 -4.59 1.76 1.88
C ASP A 58 -5.24 2.05 0.52
N GLU A 59 -4.69 1.48 -0.55
CA GLU A 59 -5.19 1.66 -1.92
C GLU A 59 -6.58 1.04 -2.10
N HIS A 60 -6.75 -0.21 -1.67
CA HIS A 60 -8.05 -0.87 -1.72
C HIS A 60 -9.10 -0.08 -0.93
N ALA A 61 -8.79 0.35 0.30
CA ALA A 61 -9.71 1.14 1.11
C ALA A 61 -10.13 2.46 0.43
N HIS A 62 -9.20 3.13 -0.28
CA HIS A 62 -9.51 4.35 -1.01
C HIS A 62 -10.23 4.10 -2.34
N LYS A 63 -10.01 2.96 -3.02
CA LYS A 63 -10.80 2.54 -4.18
C LYS A 63 -12.25 2.26 -3.79
N VAL A 64 -12.48 1.61 -2.65
CA VAL A 64 -13.81 1.43 -2.05
C VAL A 64 -14.45 2.79 -1.75
N LEU A 65 -13.70 3.71 -1.14
CA LEU A 65 -14.15 5.08 -0.90
C LEU A 65 -14.54 5.83 -2.15
N TYR A 66 -13.79 5.66 -3.22
CA TYR A 66 -14.13 6.24 -4.51
C TYR A 66 -15.41 5.63 -5.09
N ARG A 67 -15.50 4.29 -5.17
CA ARG A 67 -16.65 3.58 -5.74
C ARG A 67 -17.95 3.95 -5.06
N LEU A 68 -17.95 4.03 -3.73
CA LEU A 68 -19.12 4.42 -2.94
C LEU A 68 -19.55 5.87 -3.18
N GLY A 69 -18.60 6.77 -3.40
CA GLY A 69 -18.87 8.17 -3.77
C GLY A 69 -19.44 8.28 -5.19
N GLU A 70 -18.90 7.50 -6.13
CA GLU A 70 -19.31 7.44 -7.54
C GLU A 70 -20.74 6.87 -7.68
N GLU A 71 -21.04 5.73 -7.05
CA GLU A 71 -22.37 5.10 -7.08
C GLU A 71 -23.49 6.00 -6.54
N ARG A 72 -23.19 6.84 -5.55
CA ARG A 72 -24.20 7.71 -4.90
C ARG A 72 -24.21 9.15 -5.41
N GLN A 73 -23.34 9.48 -6.36
CA GLN A 73 -23.14 10.85 -6.86
C GLN A 73 -22.91 11.90 -5.73
N SER A 74 -22.53 11.47 -4.52
CA SER A 74 -22.36 12.34 -3.35
C SER A 74 -21.20 11.88 -2.47
N TRP A 75 -20.18 12.72 -2.43
CA TRP A 75 -18.97 12.57 -1.61
C TRP A 75 -19.16 13.07 -0.17
N ARG A 76 -20.12 13.98 0.04
CA ARG A 76 -20.30 14.73 1.30
C ARG A 76 -21.34 14.11 2.24
N THR A 77 -22.33 13.37 1.73
CA THR A 77 -23.52 12.96 2.50
C THR A 77 -23.92 11.50 2.34
N ALA A 78 -23.16 10.70 1.59
CA ALA A 78 -23.43 9.28 1.49
C ALA A 78 -23.22 8.61 2.85
N ALA A 79 -24.28 8.27 3.58
CA ALA A 79 -24.19 7.50 4.82
C ALA A 79 -23.42 6.18 4.56
N TRP A 80 -22.14 6.18 4.93
CA TRP A 80 -21.14 5.14 4.70
C TRP A 80 -21.44 3.85 5.48
N ARG A 81 -22.26 3.94 6.53
CA ARG A 81 -22.56 2.83 7.46
C ARG A 81 -23.15 1.60 6.78
N ARG A 82 -24.03 1.77 5.78
CA ARG A 82 -24.67 0.64 5.07
C ARG A 82 -23.76 0.04 3.98
N ALA A 83 -22.86 0.84 3.42
CA ALA A 83 -21.95 0.41 2.36
C ALA A 83 -20.76 -0.38 2.93
N ALA A 84 -20.12 0.13 3.98
CA ALA A 84 -19.07 -0.60 4.70
C ALA A 84 -19.58 -1.92 5.31
N ALA A 85 -20.86 -1.97 5.70
CA ALA A 85 -21.51 -3.18 6.16
C ALA A 85 -21.75 -4.21 5.04
N ARG A 86 -22.03 -3.75 3.80
CA ARG A 86 -22.19 -4.64 2.63
C ARG A 86 -20.89 -5.32 2.24
N GLU A 87 -19.77 -4.59 2.29
CA GLU A 87 -18.45 -5.16 2.05
C GLU A 87 -17.90 -5.94 3.26
N ASN A 88 -18.68 -6.02 4.35
CA ASN A 88 -18.40 -6.78 5.57
C ASN A 88 -17.01 -6.54 6.16
N ALA A 89 -16.51 -5.31 6.04
CA ALA A 89 -15.13 -4.97 6.38
C ALA A 89 -15.05 -3.78 7.36
N PRO A 90 -15.43 -3.95 8.64
CA PRO A 90 -15.30 -2.90 9.64
C PRO A 90 -13.85 -2.44 9.85
N TRP A 91 -12.87 -3.27 9.48
CA TRP A 91 -11.45 -2.91 9.40
C TRP A 91 -11.15 -1.83 8.34
N ILE A 92 -11.88 -1.77 7.21
CA ILE A 92 -11.71 -0.70 6.22
C ILE A 92 -12.16 0.65 6.80
N ALA A 93 -13.32 0.66 7.46
CA ALA A 93 -13.82 1.87 8.11
C ALA A 93 -12.87 2.36 9.22
N LEU A 94 -12.36 1.44 10.04
CA LEU A 94 -11.34 1.74 11.05
C LEU A 94 -10.07 2.30 10.41
N TRP A 95 -9.58 1.68 9.33
CA TRP A 95 -8.38 2.11 8.64
C TRP A 95 -8.50 3.51 8.05
N LEU A 96 -9.59 3.78 7.32
CA LEU A 96 -9.87 5.10 6.75
C LEU A 96 -10.03 6.16 7.84
N TRP A 97 -10.61 5.80 8.99
CA TRP A 97 -10.74 6.71 10.12
C TRP A 97 -9.39 7.04 10.76
N LEU A 98 -8.54 6.02 11.01
CA LEU A 98 -7.18 6.22 11.52
C LEU A 98 -6.32 7.08 10.58
N ARG A 99 -6.57 7.00 9.27
CA ARG A 99 -5.91 7.82 8.24
C ARG A 99 -6.52 9.22 8.08
N GLY A 100 -7.63 9.53 8.77
CA GLY A 100 -8.35 10.79 8.63
C GLY A 100 -9.08 10.97 7.29
N SER A 101 -9.23 9.90 6.51
CA SER A 101 -9.95 9.89 5.23
C SER A 101 -11.47 9.91 5.42
N VAL A 102 -11.96 9.45 6.58
CA VAL A 102 -13.38 9.52 6.96
C VAL A 102 -13.56 10.05 8.38
N ARG A 103 -14.72 10.65 8.66
CA ARG A 103 -15.14 11.12 10.00
C ARG A 103 -16.53 10.62 10.34
N TRP A 104 -16.75 10.36 11.62
CA TRP A 104 -18.06 10.02 12.15
C TRP A 104 -18.85 11.28 12.51
N HIS A 105 -20.08 11.38 12.00
CA HIS A 105 -21.06 12.37 12.41
C HIS A 105 -22.31 11.69 12.95
N PRO A 106 -22.89 12.16 14.09
CA PRO A 106 -24.07 11.53 14.69
C PRO A 106 -25.30 11.50 13.77
N ALA A 107 -25.51 12.54 12.96
CA ALA A 107 -26.69 12.69 12.11
C ALA A 107 -26.62 11.87 10.80
N THR A 108 -25.44 11.80 10.19
CA THR A 108 -25.25 11.23 8.84
C THR A 108 -24.40 9.95 8.83
N GLY A 109 -23.79 9.61 9.96
CA GLY A 109 -22.85 8.51 10.12
C GLY A 109 -21.45 8.85 9.62
N TRP A 110 -20.75 7.86 9.10
CA TRP A 110 -19.44 8.04 8.47
C TRP A 110 -19.55 8.92 7.21
N THR A 111 -18.62 9.84 7.04
CA THR A 111 -18.53 10.76 5.88
C THR A 111 -17.07 10.86 5.44
N ALA A 112 -16.85 11.03 4.13
CA ALA A 112 -15.52 11.22 3.58
C ALA A 112 -15.00 12.64 3.88
N THR A 113 -13.75 12.76 4.30
CA THR A 113 -13.09 14.05 4.39
C THR A 113 -12.66 14.51 3.00
N GLU A 114 -12.42 15.81 2.84
CA GLU A 114 -11.92 16.34 1.58
C GLU A 114 -10.57 15.71 1.19
N ALA A 115 -9.68 15.52 2.16
CA ALA A 115 -8.40 14.84 1.94
C ALA A 115 -8.59 13.38 1.51
N GLY A 116 -9.53 12.65 2.13
CA GLY A 116 -9.87 11.28 1.74
C GLY A 116 -10.43 11.21 0.31
N CYS A 117 -11.33 12.13 -0.05
CA CYS A 117 -11.87 12.24 -1.40
C CYS A 117 -10.79 12.52 -2.44
N ARG A 118 -9.89 13.48 -2.17
CA ARG A 118 -8.75 13.81 -3.05
C ARG A 118 -7.84 12.60 -3.26
N ARG A 119 -7.46 11.92 -2.17
CA ARG A 119 -6.63 10.70 -2.21
C ARG A 119 -7.31 9.60 -3.03
N ALA A 120 -8.60 9.35 -2.82
CA ALA A 120 -9.38 8.34 -3.54
C ALA A 120 -9.49 8.64 -5.04
N ARG A 121 -9.79 9.89 -5.40
CA ARG A 121 -9.83 10.36 -6.80
C ARG A 121 -8.49 10.15 -7.49
N ARG A 122 -7.39 10.53 -6.85
CA ARG A 122 -6.05 10.39 -7.41
C ARG A 122 -5.68 8.93 -7.70
N ILE A 123 -5.98 8.01 -6.77
CA ILE A 123 -5.73 6.57 -6.97
C ILE A 123 -6.51 6.04 -8.17
N VAL A 124 -7.82 6.32 -8.24
CA VAL A 124 -8.66 5.83 -9.34
C VAL A 124 -8.33 6.49 -10.67
N ARG A 125 -7.95 7.77 -10.66
CA ARG A 125 -7.51 8.48 -11.87
C ARG A 125 -6.27 7.85 -12.48
N ARG A 126 -5.25 7.56 -11.66
CA ARG A 126 -4.02 6.87 -12.10
C ARG A 126 -4.30 5.51 -12.69
N HIS A 127 -5.15 4.74 -12.01
CA HIS A 127 -5.60 3.44 -12.48
C HIS A 127 -6.24 3.55 -13.87
N ARG A 128 -7.25 4.42 -14.03
CA ARG A 128 -7.99 4.61 -15.28
C ARG A 128 -7.12 5.15 -16.42
N LEU A 129 -6.21 6.08 -16.14
CA LEU A 129 -5.26 6.59 -17.15
C LEU A 129 -4.28 5.51 -17.60
N TRP A 130 -3.83 4.66 -16.68
CA TRP A 130 -2.92 3.57 -17.01
C TRP A 130 -3.63 2.45 -17.78
N GLU A 131 -4.85 2.06 -17.39
CA GLU A 131 -5.69 1.15 -18.17
C GLU A 131 -5.82 1.65 -19.63
N LEU A 132 -6.11 2.94 -19.81
CA LEU A 132 -6.25 3.55 -21.14
C LEU A 132 -4.93 3.58 -21.93
N TYR A 133 -3.81 3.81 -21.26
CA TYR A 133 -2.49 3.74 -21.90
C TYR A 133 -2.16 2.32 -22.37
N LEU A 134 -2.40 1.33 -21.52
CA LEU A 134 -2.15 -0.08 -21.83
C LEU A 134 -3.01 -0.54 -23.02
N GLU A 135 -4.27 -0.14 -23.08
CA GLU A 135 -5.15 -0.42 -24.20
C GLU A 135 -4.68 0.31 -25.48
N ARG A 136 -4.58 1.64 -25.43
CA ARG A 136 -4.36 2.45 -26.65
C ARG A 136 -2.95 2.35 -27.23
N VAL A 137 -1.94 2.22 -26.37
CA VAL A 137 -0.53 2.29 -26.78
C VAL A 137 0.08 0.90 -26.88
N LEU A 138 -0.23 0.01 -25.94
CA LEU A 138 0.31 -1.35 -25.95
C LEU A 138 -0.61 -2.38 -26.63
N GLY A 139 -1.86 -2.01 -26.95
CA GLY A 139 -2.80 -2.87 -27.64
C GLY A 139 -3.32 -4.04 -26.79
N LEU A 140 -3.29 -3.90 -25.46
CA LEU A 140 -3.85 -4.90 -24.55
C LEU A 140 -5.38 -4.87 -24.58
N ALA A 141 -6.01 -6.03 -24.39
CA ALA A 141 -7.47 -6.13 -24.32
C ALA A 141 -7.99 -5.42 -23.05
N PRO A 142 -9.16 -4.74 -23.10
CA PRO A 142 -9.75 -4.10 -21.94
C PRO A 142 -9.90 -5.02 -20.73
N GLU A 143 -10.14 -6.31 -20.94
CA GLU A 143 -10.28 -7.29 -19.86
C GLU A 143 -8.96 -7.56 -19.13
N ASP A 144 -7.82 -7.36 -19.79
CA ASP A 144 -6.49 -7.68 -19.29
C ASP A 144 -5.77 -6.46 -18.68
N VAL A 145 -6.16 -5.23 -19.03
CA VAL A 145 -5.47 -4.02 -18.56
C VAL A 145 -5.59 -3.78 -17.06
N HIS A 146 -6.65 -4.29 -16.42
CA HIS A 146 -6.94 -4.02 -15.02
C HIS A 146 -5.83 -4.52 -14.09
N ALA A 147 -5.43 -5.78 -14.25
CA ALA A 147 -4.42 -6.41 -13.39
C ALA A 147 -3.05 -5.72 -13.55
N GLU A 148 -2.70 -5.35 -14.77
CA GLU A 148 -1.46 -4.63 -15.07
C GLU A 148 -1.47 -3.20 -14.51
N ALA A 149 -2.63 -2.52 -14.55
CA ALA A 149 -2.77 -1.20 -13.97
C ALA A 149 -2.65 -1.19 -12.44
N GLU A 150 -3.13 -2.21 -11.74
CA GLU A 150 -2.93 -2.32 -10.29
C GLU A 150 -1.45 -2.40 -9.88
N LEU A 151 -0.59 -2.96 -10.73
CA LEU A 151 0.84 -3.07 -10.46
C LEU A 151 1.57 -1.72 -10.53
N VAL A 152 1.05 -0.75 -11.28
CA VAL A 152 1.76 0.50 -11.62
C VAL A 152 1.12 1.74 -11.00
N GLU A 153 -0.21 1.75 -10.77
CA GLU A 153 -0.94 2.94 -10.30
C GLU A 153 -0.34 3.61 -9.07
N HIS A 154 0.27 2.82 -8.18
CA HIS A 154 0.80 3.27 -6.90
C HIS A 154 2.19 3.90 -7.00
N VAL A 155 2.93 3.64 -8.07
CA VAL A 155 4.28 4.20 -8.31
C VAL A 155 4.26 5.44 -9.20
N LEU A 156 3.16 5.74 -9.87
CA LEU A 156 3.07 6.91 -10.74
C LEU A 156 3.29 8.20 -9.93
N SER A 157 4.23 9.04 -10.35
CA SER A 157 4.41 10.39 -9.78
C SER A 157 3.32 11.33 -10.31
N ALA A 158 3.15 12.51 -9.71
CA ALA A 158 2.23 13.51 -10.26
C ALA A 158 2.69 14.02 -11.64
N GLU A 159 4.00 14.16 -11.82
CA GLU A 159 4.63 14.53 -13.09
C GLU A 159 4.33 13.50 -14.19
N LEU A 160 4.54 12.21 -13.92
CA LEU A 160 4.26 11.13 -14.87
C LEU A 160 2.77 11.04 -15.19
N GLU A 161 1.91 11.26 -14.20
CA GLU A 161 0.46 11.29 -14.39
C GLU A 161 0.03 12.41 -15.35
N ALA A 162 0.61 13.61 -15.22
CA ALA A 162 0.34 14.74 -16.12
C ALA A 162 0.85 14.48 -17.55
N GLN A 163 2.05 13.92 -17.69
CA GLN A 163 2.61 13.54 -18.98
C GLN A 163 1.77 12.44 -19.66
N LEU A 164 1.32 11.45 -18.89
CA LEU A 164 0.45 10.38 -19.35
C LEU A 164 -0.89 10.92 -19.86
N GLU A 165 -1.52 11.82 -19.10
CA GLU A 165 -2.75 12.47 -19.52
C GLU A 165 -2.58 13.28 -20.81
N ALA A 166 -1.51 14.07 -20.91
CA ALA A 166 -1.22 14.87 -22.09
C ALA A 166 -0.99 13.97 -23.33
N MET A 167 -0.24 12.87 -23.17
CA MET A 167 0.00 11.89 -24.23
C MET A 167 -1.29 11.20 -24.70
N LEU A 168 -2.25 10.98 -23.79
CA LEU A 168 -3.54 10.37 -24.11
C LEU A 168 -4.57 11.38 -24.66
N GLY A 169 -4.20 12.67 -24.77
CA GLY A 169 -5.05 13.73 -25.31
C GLY A 169 -6.15 14.19 -24.35
N TYR A 170 -5.87 14.27 -23.05
CA TYR A 170 -6.82 14.69 -22.01
C TYR A 170 -8.14 13.89 -22.02
N PRO A 171 -8.08 12.56 -21.87
CA PRO A 171 -9.26 11.69 -21.95
C PRO A 171 -10.24 11.91 -20.79
N HIS A 172 -11.54 11.77 -21.08
CA HIS A 172 -12.61 11.85 -20.08
C HIS A 172 -13.12 10.47 -19.61
N HIS A 173 -12.82 9.39 -20.31
CA HIS A 173 -13.29 8.04 -20.00
C HIS A 173 -12.16 7.01 -20.11
N ASP A 174 -12.25 5.97 -19.29
CA ASP A 174 -11.37 4.80 -19.33
C ASP A 174 -11.81 3.79 -20.42
N PRO A 175 -11.06 2.70 -20.68
CA PRO A 175 -11.41 1.66 -21.66
C PRO A 175 -12.81 1.04 -21.45
N HIS A 176 -13.30 1.09 -20.21
CA HIS A 176 -14.58 0.52 -19.80
C HIS A 176 -15.72 1.54 -19.82
N GLY A 177 -15.48 2.76 -20.30
CA GLY A 177 -16.47 3.83 -20.35
C GLY A 177 -16.77 4.48 -19.00
N ARG A 178 -15.96 4.26 -17.96
CA ARG A 178 -16.10 4.94 -16.67
C ARG A 178 -15.40 6.30 -16.71
N PRO A 179 -15.96 7.34 -16.09
CA PRO A 179 -15.42 8.70 -16.18
C PRO A 179 -14.06 8.80 -15.49
N ILE A 180 -13.05 9.40 -16.10
CA ILE A 180 -11.77 9.63 -15.42
C ILE A 180 -11.96 10.81 -14.44
N PRO A 181 -11.65 10.65 -13.13
CA PRO A 181 -11.73 11.75 -12.18
C PRO A 181 -10.88 12.93 -12.66
N PRO A 182 -11.34 14.18 -12.51
CA PRO A 182 -10.54 15.34 -12.90
C PRO A 182 -9.26 15.43 -12.08
N GLY A 183 -8.18 15.91 -12.71
CA GLY A 183 -6.93 16.24 -12.02
C GLY A 183 -7.12 17.38 -11.04
N GLU A 184 -6.24 17.45 -10.03
CA GLU A 184 -6.15 18.66 -9.20
C GLU A 184 -5.47 19.78 -10.02
N PRO A 185 -5.92 21.04 -9.86
CA PRO A 185 -5.28 22.20 -10.48
C PRO A 185 -3.88 22.46 -9.91
#